data_AF-A0AAW1KQG8-F1
#
_entry.id   AF-A0AAW1KQG8-F1
#
_cell.length_a   1.000
_cell.length_b   1.000
_cell.length_c   1.000
_cell.angle_alpha   90.00
_cell.angle_beta   90.00
_cell.angle_gamma   90.00
#
_symmetry.space_group_name_H-M   'P 1'
#
loop_
_entity.id
_entity.type
_entity.pdbx_description
1 polymer ?
#
loop_
_entity_poly.entity_id
_entity_poly.type
_entity_poly.pdbx_seq_one_letter_code
_entity_poly.pdbx_strand_id
1 'polypeptide(L)'
;MVDDDPDTEMYYWLDEYSCVPVWYHVVFFDLRTVSRAWLKPNALCSFKANLDNPIYQPLSRNKFKARILFAKNQAKNAITLPVADRLKEYSFLARWKGRIGTPVDVDCNRKDKKRKTNNTRHNIRRELTQSQKELSRNKFLKNSSIK
;
A
#
# COMPACT_ATOMS: atom_id res chain seq x y z
N MET A 1 6.86 -11.74 -0.91
CA MET A 1 6.32 -13.12 -0.86
C MET A 1 6.85 -13.84 -2.08
N VAL A 2 7.33 -15.07 -1.95
CA VAL A 2 7.67 -15.89 -3.13
C VAL A 2 6.35 -16.26 -3.82
N ASP A 3 6.30 -16.09 -5.13
CA ASP A 3 5.10 -16.24 -5.96
C ASP A 3 5.53 -16.62 -7.37
N ASP A 4 4.63 -17.18 -8.17
CA ASP A 4 4.95 -17.51 -9.57
C ASP A 4 5.09 -16.23 -10.41
N ASP A 5 6.08 -16.22 -11.30
CA ASP A 5 6.22 -15.15 -12.29
C ASP A 5 5.09 -15.28 -13.33
N PRO A 6 4.24 -14.25 -13.53
CA PRO A 6 3.18 -14.30 -14.54
C PRO A 6 3.70 -14.45 -15.98
N ASP A 7 4.98 -14.19 -16.26
CA ASP A 7 5.56 -14.31 -17.59
C ASP A 7 6.18 -15.70 -17.84
N THR A 8 6.70 -16.34 -16.80
CA THR A 8 7.44 -17.62 -16.93
C THR A 8 6.79 -18.79 -16.20
N GLU A 9 5.77 -18.54 -15.39
CA GLU A 9 5.09 -19.53 -14.53
C GLU A 9 6.03 -20.28 -13.58
N MET A 10 7.13 -19.62 -13.18
CA MET A 10 8.16 -20.18 -12.30
C MET A 10 8.37 -19.27 -11.10
N TYR A 11 8.56 -19.86 -9.92
CA TYR A 11 8.91 -19.12 -8.69
C TYR A 11 10.40 -19.19 -8.33
N TYR A 12 11.19 -20.01 -9.04
CA TYR A 12 12.62 -20.14 -8.84
C TYR A 12 13.34 -20.55 -10.14
N TRP A 13 14.63 -20.26 -10.22
CA TRP A 13 15.53 -20.78 -11.26
C TRP A 13 16.66 -21.60 -10.64
N LEU A 14 17.08 -22.63 -11.37
CA LEU A 14 18.26 -23.44 -11.09
C LEU A 14 19.39 -23.02 -12.02
N ASP A 15 20.62 -23.32 -11.60
CA ASP A 15 21.76 -23.37 -12.51
C ASP A 15 21.83 -24.76 -13.14
N GLU A 16 22.41 -24.88 -14.34
CA GLU A 16 22.37 -26.11 -15.16
C GLU A 16 22.85 -27.38 -14.42
N TYR A 17 23.73 -27.19 -13.44
CA TYR A 17 24.35 -28.28 -12.67
C TYR A 17 23.99 -28.24 -11.17
N SER A 18 23.01 -27.43 -10.77
CA SER A 18 22.68 -27.20 -9.36
C SER A 18 21.26 -27.62 -9.01
N CYS A 19 21.12 -28.39 -7.93
CA CYS A 19 19.84 -28.68 -7.30
C CYS A 19 19.38 -27.54 -6.35
N VAL A 20 20.19 -26.49 -6.21
CA VAL A 20 19.93 -25.35 -5.32
C VAL A 20 19.47 -24.15 -6.15
N PRO A 21 18.33 -23.53 -5.81
CA PRO A 21 17.86 -22.33 -6.48
C PRO A 21 18.85 -21.17 -6.43
N VAL A 22 19.10 -20.56 -7.59
CA VAL A 22 19.97 -19.38 -7.77
C VAL A 22 19.20 -18.07 -7.80
N TRP A 23 17.89 -18.15 -8.09
CA TRP A 23 16.98 -17.02 -8.08
C TRP A 23 15.61 -17.45 -7.58
N TYR A 24 14.90 -16.53 -6.93
CA TYR A 24 13.50 -16.66 -6.59
C TYR A 24 12.71 -15.45 -7.11
N HIS A 25 11.55 -15.70 -7.68
CA HIS A 25 10.60 -14.66 -8.01
C HIS A 25 9.86 -14.23 -6.74
N VAL A 26 9.85 -12.93 -6.47
CA VAL A 26 9.18 -12.36 -5.31
C VAL A 26 8.28 -11.19 -5.67
N VAL A 27 7.19 -11.09 -4.92
CA VAL A 27 6.25 -9.98 -4.96
C VAL A 27 6.40 -9.14 -3.71
N PHE A 28 6.54 -7.84 -3.87
CA PHE A 28 6.68 -6.91 -2.75
C PHE A 28 5.30 -6.54 -2.19
N PHE A 29 5.19 -6.57 -0.86
CA PHE A 29 4.11 -5.88 -0.18
C PHE A 29 4.35 -4.37 -0.27
N ASP A 30 3.32 -3.62 -0.62
CA ASP A 30 3.38 -2.17 -0.68
C ASP A 30 1.98 -1.57 -0.47
N LEU A 31 1.95 -0.29 -0.13
CA LEU A 31 0.74 0.49 0.06
C LEU A 31 0.11 0.95 -1.26
N ARG A 32 0.91 1.09 -2.32
CA ARG A 32 0.49 1.78 -3.56
C ARG A 32 0.23 0.81 -4.70
N THR A 33 1.25 0.07 -5.08
CA THR A 33 1.26 -0.75 -6.29
C THR A 33 1.94 -2.06 -5.98
N VAL A 34 1.48 -3.15 -6.57
CA VAL A 34 2.22 -4.41 -6.52
C VAL A 34 3.40 -4.33 -7.48
N SER A 35 4.58 -4.68 -6.99
CA SER A 35 5.81 -4.83 -7.78
C SER A 35 6.39 -6.21 -7.54
N ARG A 36 7.22 -6.67 -8.47
CA ARG A 36 7.86 -7.99 -8.44
C ARG A 36 9.29 -7.92 -8.95
N ALA A 37 10.12 -8.89 -8.57
CA ALA A 37 11.50 -9.01 -9.02
C ALA A 37 12.02 -10.45 -8.81
N TRP A 38 13.05 -10.80 -9.58
CA TRP A 38 13.89 -11.95 -9.29
C TRP A 38 15.02 -11.55 -8.34
N LEU A 39 15.17 -12.28 -7.23
CA LEU A 39 16.21 -12.02 -6.23
C LEU A 39 17.07 -13.26 -6.00
N LYS A 40 18.37 -13.04 -5.77
CA LYS A 40 19.31 -14.09 -5.36
C LYS A 40 19.06 -14.51 -3.90
N PRO A 41 19.37 -15.77 -3.54
CA PRO A 41 19.22 -16.27 -2.16
C PRO A 41 19.91 -15.42 -1.09
N ASN A 42 21.07 -14.82 -1.40
CA ASN A 42 21.80 -13.96 -0.45
C ASN A 42 21.09 -12.62 -0.14
N ALA A 43 20.11 -12.22 -0.96
CA ALA A 43 19.26 -11.05 -0.73
C ALA A 43 17.94 -11.41 -0.04
N LEU A 44 17.75 -12.68 0.33
CA LEU A 44 16.53 -13.20 0.94
C LEU A 44 16.80 -13.72 2.34
N CYS A 45 15.81 -13.57 3.22
CA CYS A 45 15.81 -14.22 4.51
C CYS A 45 14.38 -14.60 4.92
N SER A 46 14.25 -15.57 5.83
CA SER A 46 12.95 -15.95 6.37
C SER A 46 12.32 -14.79 7.14
N PHE A 47 11.13 -14.36 6.71
CA PHE A 47 10.38 -13.31 7.39
C PHE A 47 9.98 -13.73 8.82
N LYS A 48 9.53 -14.99 9.00
CA LYS A 48 9.10 -15.50 10.31
C LYS A 48 10.23 -15.44 11.35
N ALA A 49 11.44 -15.86 10.95
CA ALA A 49 12.60 -15.88 11.83
C ALA A 49 13.14 -14.47 12.14
N ASN A 50 12.80 -13.47 11.32
CA ASN A 50 13.34 -12.11 11.41
C ASN A 50 12.29 -11.05 11.73
N LEU A 51 11.11 -11.46 12.22
CA LEU A 51 9.97 -10.57 12.44
C LEU A 51 10.30 -9.39 13.36
N ASP A 52 11.02 -9.70 14.44
CA ASP A 52 11.39 -8.78 15.52
C ASP A 52 12.86 -8.37 15.47
N ASN A 53 13.58 -8.75 14.40
CA ASN A 53 14.97 -8.40 14.25
C ASN A 53 15.11 -6.87 14.07
N PRO A 54 15.85 -6.17 14.97
CA PRO A 54 15.96 -4.71 14.97
C PRO A 54 16.67 -4.17 13.72
N ILE A 55 17.53 -4.97 13.07
CA ILE A 55 18.27 -4.57 11.87
C ILE A 55 17.33 -4.22 10.71
N TYR A 56 16.18 -4.90 10.62
CA TYR A 56 15.20 -4.70 9.55
C TYR A 56 14.10 -3.67 9.90
N GLN A 57 14.22 -2.97 11.03
CA GLN A 57 13.26 -1.94 11.39
C GLN A 57 13.59 -0.64 10.63
N PRO A 58 12.57 0.07 10.11
CA PRO A 58 12.81 1.31 9.38
C PRO A 58 13.38 2.38 10.32
N LEU A 59 14.49 3.00 9.90
CA LEU A 59 15.09 4.14 10.59
C LEU A 59 14.06 5.27 10.79
N SER A 60 14.19 6.01 11.90
CA SER A 60 13.23 7.06 12.29
C SER A 60 13.02 8.13 11.21
N ARG A 61 14.07 8.49 10.47
CA ARG A 61 14.07 9.50 9.39
C ARG A 61 13.88 8.92 7.97
N ASN A 62 13.43 7.67 7.84
CA ASN A 62 13.23 7.08 6.52
C ASN A 62 11.97 7.65 5.82
N LYS A 63 12.15 8.31 4.66
CA LYS A 63 11.04 8.86 3.84
C LYS A 63 10.00 7.82 3.40
N PHE A 64 10.37 6.55 3.41
CA PHE A 64 9.51 5.40 3.08
C PHE A 64 8.99 4.65 4.32
N LYS A 65 9.24 5.15 5.54
CA LYS A 65 8.84 4.48 6.80
C LYS A 65 7.38 4.00 6.78
N ALA A 66 6.46 4.86 6.35
CA ALA A 66 5.04 4.49 6.27
C ALA A 66 4.76 3.33 5.31
N ARG A 67 5.43 3.28 4.14
CA ARG A 67 5.30 2.18 3.18
C ARG A 67 5.89 0.89 3.73
N ILE A 68 7.06 0.96 4.37
CA ILE A 68 7.72 -0.19 4.98
C ILE A 68 6.86 -0.77 6.11
N LEU A 69 6.31 0.06 6.99
CA LEU A 69 5.43 -0.39 8.07
C LEU A 69 4.15 -1.05 7.52
N PHE A 70 3.55 -0.47 6.48
CA PHE A 70 2.38 -1.07 5.83
C PHE A 70 2.72 -2.44 5.19
N ALA A 71 3.84 -2.52 4.49
CA ALA A 71 4.35 -3.76 3.91
C ALA A 71 4.60 -4.83 4.99
N LYS A 72 5.20 -4.44 6.11
CA LYS A 72 5.43 -5.31 7.27
C LYS A 72 4.12 -5.82 7.88
N ASN A 73 3.10 -4.97 7.98
CA ASN A 73 1.78 -5.38 8.48
C ASN A 73 1.09 -6.36 7.52
N GLN A 74 1.15 -6.15 6.21
CA GLN A 74 0.66 -7.14 5.24
C GLN A 74 1.40 -8.47 5.37
N ALA A 75 2.73 -8.45 5.52
CA ALA A 75 3.51 -9.66 5.72
C ALA A 75 3.15 -10.39 7.04
N LYS A 76 2.85 -9.64 8.12
CA LYS A 76 2.33 -10.18 9.38
C LYS A 76 0.95 -10.82 9.21
N ASN A 77 0.06 -10.21 8.45
CA ASN A 77 -1.26 -10.80 8.18
C ASN A 77 -1.12 -12.03 7.27
N ALA A 78 -0.23 -11.99 6.29
CA ALA A 78 0.00 -13.12 5.40
C ALA A 78 0.53 -14.32 6.19
N ILE A 79 1.47 -14.14 7.14
CA ILE A 79 2.07 -15.26 7.86
C ILE A 79 1.08 -16.09 8.69
N THR A 80 -0.06 -15.51 9.08
CA THR A 80 -1.09 -16.21 9.85
C THR A 80 -2.01 -17.06 8.96
N LEU A 81 -1.91 -16.91 7.64
CA LEU A 81 -2.74 -17.62 6.67
C LEU A 81 -2.01 -18.84 6.09
N PRO A 82 -2.74 -19.92 5.74
CA PRO A 82 -2.22 -21.02 4.92
C PRO A 82 -1.67 -20.54 3.57
N VAL A 83 -0.78 -21.32 2.95
CA VAL A 83 -0.13 -20.97 1.67
C VAL A 83 -1.14 -20.58 0.59
N ALA A 84 -2.20 -21.38 0.40
CA ALA A 84 -3.21 -21.13 -0.62
C ALA A 84 -3.93 -19.78 -0.41
N ASP A 85 -4.31 -19.46 0.83
CA ASP A 85 -4.98 -18.21 1.17
C ASP A 85 -4.04 -17.01 1.04
N ARG A 86 -2.75 -17.18 1.36
CA ARG A 86 -1.74 -16.14 1.12
C ARG A 86 -1.62 -15.81 -0.36
N LEU A 87 -1.58 -16.81 -1.24
CA LEU A 87 -1.52 -16.61 -2.68
C LEU A 87 -2.80 -15.95 -3.20
N LYS A 88 -3.97 -16.42 -2.74
CA LYS A 88 -5.26 -15.84 -3.12
C LYS A 88 -5.37 -14.35 -2.79
N GLU A 89 -4.84 -13.92 -1.65
CA GLU A 89 -4.96 -12.53 -1.19
C GLU A 89 -3.80 -11.64 -1.65
N TYR A 90 -2.58 -12.18 -1.64
CA TYR A 90 -1.35 -11.36 -1.73
C TYR A 90 -0.47 -11.64 -2.96
N SER A 91 -0.84 -12.61 -3.82
CA SER A 91 -0.13 -12.85 -5.08
C SER A 91 -0.12 -11.61 -5.97
N PHE A 92 0.80 -11.60 -6.94
CA PHE A 92 0.83 -10.59 -7.97
C PHE A 92 -0.50 -10.52 -8.71
N LEU A 93 -1.01 -11.67 -9.16
CA LEU A 93 -2.24 -11.76 -9.95
C LEU A 93 -3.47 -11.30 -9.17
N ALA A 94 -3.58 -11.62 -7.89
CA ALA A 94 -4.70 -11.16 -7.06
C ALA A 94 -4.76 -9.62 -6.95
N ARG A 95 -3.58 -8.99 -6.83
CA ARG A 95 -3.44 -7.56 -6.55
C ARG A 95 -3.30 -6.69 -7.78
N TRP A 96 -2.76 -7.22 -8.88
CA TRP A 96 -2.58 -6.48 -10.12
C TRP A 96 -3.92 -6.24 -10.80
N LYS A 97 -4.22 -4.97 -11.10
CA LYS A 97 -5.46 -4.57 -11.79
C LYS A 97 -5.21 -4.11 -13.24
N GLY A 98 -3.95 -4.08 -13.67
CA GLY A 98 -3.57 -3.68 -15.02
C GLY A 98 -3.52 -4.86 -16.00
N ARG A 99 -3.20 -4.58 -17.26
CA ARG A 99 -2.79 -5.61 -18.22
C ARG A 99 -1.33 -5.99 -17.95
N ILE A 100 -1.01 -7.27 -18.09
CA ILE A 100 0.36 -7.76 -17.99
C ILE A 100 1.06 -7.46 -19.32
N GLY A 101 2.35 -7.13 -19.29
CA GLY A 101 3.15 -6.80 -20.49
C GLY A 101 3.03 -5.35 -20.98
N THR A 102 2.12 -4.54 -20.44
CA THR A 102 2.03 -3.10 -20.79
C THR A 102 2.74 -2.23 -19.75
N PRO A 103 3.57 -1.26 -20.15
CA PRO A 103 4.11 -0.27 -19.23
C PRO A 103 2.99 0.44 -18.46
N VAL A 104 3.13 0.56 -17.14
CA VAL A 104 2.18 1.31 -16.31
C VAL A 104 2.87 2.55 -15.78
N ASP A 105 2.28 3.72 -16.04
CA ASP A 105 2.74 4.98 -15.45
C ASP A 105 2.54 4.93 -13.94
N VAL A 106 3.65 4.77 -13.21
CA VAL A 106 3.68 4.62 -11.75
C VAL A 106 3.24 5.89 -10.99
N ASP A 107 2.93 6.99 -11.70
CA ASP A 107 2.66 8.31 -11.13
C ASP A 107 1.19 8.81 -11.26
N CYS A 108 0.27 8.02 -11.82
CA CYS A 108 -1.10 8.49 -12.06
C CYS A 108 -1.96 8.63 -10.79
N ASN A 109 -1.72 7.83 -9.74
CA ASN A 109 -2.57 7.81 -8.54
C ASN A 109 -2.28 8.92 -7.50
N ARG A 110 -1.25 9.76 -7.72
CA ARG A 110 -0.87 10.83 -6.77
C ARG A 110 -1.79 12.06 -6.87
N LYS A 111 -2.43 12.28 -8.03
CA LYS A 111 -3.26 13.46 -8.29
C LYS A 111 -4.72 13.29 -7.83
N ASP A 112 -5.28 12.08 -7.91
CA ASP A 112 -6.71 11.86 -7.62
C ASP A 112 -7.05 11.85 -6.12
N LYS A 113 -6.15 11.35 -5.26
CA LYS A 113 -6.35 11.41 -3.80
C LYS A 113 -6.26 12.84 -3.25
N LYS A 114 -5.39 13.69 -3.81
CA LYS A 114 -5.30 15.12 -3.42
C LYS A 114 -6.56 15.91 -3.81
N ARG A 115 -7.16 15.61 -4.96
CA ARG A 115 -8.39 16.29 -5.41
C ARG A 115 -9.58 16.01 -4.49
N LYS A 116 -9.77 14.75 -4.06
CA LYS A 116 -10.90 14.38 -3.18
C LYS A 116 -10.81 15.04 -1.79
N THR A 117 -9.64 15.03 -1.15
CA THR A 117 -9.50 15.60 0.22
C THR A 117 -9.62 17.13 0.25
N ASN A 118 -9.19 17.82 -0.81
CA ASN A 118 -9.31 19.28 -0.89
C ASN A 118 -10.77 19.73 -1.11
N ASN A 119 -11.56 19.00 -1.91
CA ASN A 119 -12.97 19.31 -2.10
C ASN A 119 -13.79 19.11 -0.82
N THR A 120 -13.53 18.04 -0.07
CA THR A 120 -14.24 17.78 1.20
C THR A 120 -13.97 18.88 2.23
N ARG A 121 -12.72 19.33 2.37
CA ARG A 121 -12.37 20.42 3.31
C ARG A 121 -12.97 21.77 2.90
N HIS A 122 -13.05 22.05 1.61
CA HIS A 122 -13.65 23.30 1.11
C HIS A 122 -15.17 23.34 1.34
N ASN A 123 -15.85 22.21 1.15
CA ASN A 123 -17.29 22.11 1.38
C ASN A 123 -17.64 22.22 2.87
N ILE A 124 -16.91 21.52 3.75
CA ILE A 124 -17.11 21.63 5.21
C ILE A 124 -16.89 23.08 5.69
N ARG A 125 -15.86 23.77 5.17
CA ARG A 125 -15.60 25.17 5.55
C ARG A 125 -16.72 26.10 5.08
N ARG A 126 -17.30 25.89 3.89
CA ARG A 126 -18.42 26.68 3.38
C ARG A 126 -19.68 26.49 4.23
N GLU A 127 -20.03 25.26 4.58
CA GLU A 127 -21.19 24.94 5.41
C GLU A 127 -21.08 25.56 6.81
N LEU A 128 -19.91 25.44 7.45
CA LEU A 128 -19.65 26.08 8.75
C LEU A 128 -19.79 27.61 8.69
N THR A 129 -19.34 28.23 7.59
CA THR A 129 -19.42 29.68 7.42
C THR A 129 -20.86 30.16 7.18
N GLN A 130 -21.68 29.37 6.46
CA GLN A 130 -23.10 29.68 6.25
C GLN A 130 -23.91 29.55 7.54
N SER A 131 -23.70 28.47 8.29
CA SER A 131 -24.37 28.24 9.57
C SER A 131 -24.07 29.36 10.59
N GLN A 132 -22.82 29.83 10.65
CA GLN A 132 -22.44 30.96 11.51
C GLN A 132 -23.12 32.28 11.10
N LYS A 133 -23.28 32.54 9.79
CA LYS A 133 -23.99 33.73 9.29
C LYS A 133 -25.48 33.69 9.61
N GLU A 134 -26.13 32.53 9.48
CA GLU A 134 -27.54 32.36 9.85
C GLU A 134 -27.78 32.53 11.35
N LEU A 135 -26.91 31.96 12.19
CA LEU A 135 -26.98 32.14 13.65
C LEU A 135 -26.86 33.61 14.07
N SER A 136 -25.94 34.37 13.45
CA SER A 136 -25.79 35.80 13.70
C SER A 136 -27.00 36.61 13.21
N ARG A 137 -27.57 36.26 12.05
CA ARG A 137 -28.76 36.93 11.49
C ARG A 137 -30.01 36.70 12.36
N ASN A 138 -30.19 35.47 12.85
CA ASN A 138 -31.32 35.13 13.72
C ASN A 138 -31.20 35.76 15.11
N LYS A 139 -29.99 35.94 15.65
CA LYS A 139 -29.77 36.71 16.88
C LYS A 139 -30.12 38.19 16.71
N PHE A 140 -29.77 38.78 15.56
CA PHE A 140 -30.11 40.17 15.27
C PHE A 140 -31.62 40.39 15.19
N LEU A 141 -32.34 39.53 14.45
CA LEU A 141 -33.80 39.62 14.30
C LEU A 141 -34.56 39.43 15.61
N LYS A 142 -34.11 38.53 16.50
CA LYS A 142 -34.70 38.35 17.83
C LYS A 142 -34.53 39.58 18.74
N ASN A 143 -33.43 40.31 18.59
CA ASN A 143 -33.18 41.52 19.37
C ASN A 143 -33.90 42.75 18.80
N SER A 144 -34.31 42.73 17.53
CA SER A 144 -35.08 43.81 16.90
C SER A 144 -36.60 43.71 17.12
N SER A 145 -37.09 42.58 17.63
CA SER A 145 -38.53 42.32 17.82
C SER A 145 -39.03 42.61 19.25
N ILE A 146 -38.18 43.17 20.12
CA ILE A 146 -38.50 43.62 21.48
C ILE A 146 -38.45 45.15 21.49
N LYS A 147 -39.48 45.79 20.94
CA LYS A 147 -39.83 47.20 21.16
C LYS A 147 -41.34 47.36 21.03
#